data_AF-A0A8H9IWR6-F1
#
_entry.id   AF-A0A8H9IWR6-F1
#
_cell.length_a   1.000
_cell.length_b   1.000
_cell.length_c   1.000
_cell.angle_alpha   90.00
_cell.angle_beta   90.00
_cell.angle_gamma   90.00
#
_symmetry.space_group_name_H-M   'P 1'
#
loop_
_entity.id
_entity.type
_entity.pdbx_description
1 polymer ?
#
loop_
_entity_poly.entity_id
_entity_poly.type
_entity_poly.pdbx_seq_one_letter_code
_entity_poly.pdbx_strand_id
1 'polypeptide(L)'
;MKAIVVYRSYRRTVCACGRVQRRLRVFGTPRHDASGARLPRRVVRRNLRAQARAWQPDPVCDRCARRAVPAFSGSAGRAAS
;
A
#
# COMPACT_ATOMS: atom_id res chain seq x y z
N MET A 1 5.50 12.80 21.68
CA MET A 1 5.05 11.96 20.54
C MET A 1 4.42 12.85 19.46
N LYS A 2 4.94 12.85 18.22
CA LYS A 2 4.33 13.62 17.12
C LYS A 2 3.05 12.92 16.67
N ALA A 3 1.89 13.53 16.88
CA ALA A 3 0.61 12.96 16.47
C ALA A 3 0.56 12.77 14.94
N ILE A 4 0.17 11.57 14.48
CA ILE A 4 0.00 11.25 13.05
C ILE A 4 -1.49 11.28 12.72
N VAL A 5 -1.84 11.97 11.62
CA VAL A 5 -3.18 11.93 11.07
C VAL A 5 -3.23 10.91 9.95
N VAL A 6 -4.24 10.04 10.01
CA VAL A 6 -4.39 8.90 9.12
C VAL A 6 -5.56 9.09 8.16
N TYR A 7 -5.41 8.62 6.93
CA TYR A 7 -6.46 8.54 5.93
C TYR A 7 -6.48 7.16 5.25
N ARG A 8 -7.64 6.50 5.25
CA ARG A 8 -7.84 5.22 4.59
C ARG A 8 -8.43 5.43 3.20
N SER A 9 -7.79 4.89 2.17
CA SER A 9 -8.30 4.89 0.81
C SER A 9 -8.60 3.47 0.36
N TYR A 10 -9.77 3.28 -0.23
CA TYR A 10 -10.20 2.02 -0.83
C TYR A 10 -10.30 2.21 -2.33
N ARG A 11 -9.76 1.28 -3.10
CA ARG A 11 -9.91 1.23 -4.55
C ARG A 11 -10.29 -0.16 -5.00
N ARG A 12 -11.14 -0.24 -6.02
CA ARG A 12 -11.50 -1.50 -6.68
C ARG A 12 -10.58 -1.69 -7.87
N THR A 13 -9.99 -2.86 -7.99
CA THR A 13 -9.20 -3.27 -9.16
C THR A 13 -9.83 -4.48 -9.81
N VAL A 14 -9.59 -4.63 -11.11
CA VAL A 14 -9.99 -5.79 -11.89
C VAL A 14 -8.73 -6.37 -12.49
N CYS A 15 -8.47 -7.64 -12.20
CA CYS A 15 -7.36 -8.37 -12.78
C CYS A 15 -7.72 -8.85 -14.18
N ALA A 16 -6.72 -9.06 -15.04
CA ALA A 16 -6.89 -9.66 -16.36
C ALA A 16 -7.62 -11.02 -16.34
N CYS A 17 -7.54 -11.77 -15.23
CA CYS A 17 -8.30 -13.01 -15.05
C CYS A 17 -9.80 -12.81 -14.71
N GLY A 18 -10.31 -11.57 -14.76
CA GLY A 18 -11.69 -11.21 -14.47
C GLY A 18 -12.01 -11.04 -12.98
N ARG A 19 -11.08 -11.35 -12.07
CA ARG A 19 -11.32 -11.17 -10.63
C ARG A 19 -11.31 -9.71 -10.23
N VAL A 20 -12.33 -9.35 -9.47
CA VAL A 20 -12.46 -8.06 -8.79
C VAL A 20 -11.85 -8.15 -7.40
N GLN A 21 -11.07 -7.14 -7.01
CA GLN A 21 -10.55 -7.01 -5.65
C GLN A 21 -10.70 -5.60 -5.09
N ARG A 22 -10.80 -5.51 -3.77
CA ARG A 22 -10.76 -4.23 -3.05
C ARG A 22 -9.41 -4.07 -2.37
N ARG A 23 -8.66 -3.06 -2.78
CA ARG A 23 -7.37 -2.68 -2.25
C ARG A 23 -7.54 -1.60 -1.20
N LEU A 24 -6.88 -1.74 -0.06
CA LEU A 24 -6.80 -0.74 1.00
C LEU A 24 -5.38 -0.21 1.09
N ARG A 25 -5.24 1.11 1.10
CA ARG A 25 -3.99 1.79 1.47
C ARG A 25 -4.27 2.80 2.57
N VAL A 26 -3.38 2.84 3.54
CA VAL A 26 -3.43 3.78 4.66
C VAL A 26 -2.33 4.82 4.44
N PHE A 27 -2.72 6.09 4.42
CA PHE A 27 -1.83 7.24 4.30
C PHE A 27 -1.68 7.90 5.66
N GLY A 28 -0.46 8.31 5.99
CA GLY A 28 -0.14 9.01 7.22
C GLY A 28 0.53 10.33 6.90
N THR A 29 0.21 11.37 7.66
CA THR A 29 0.98 12.61 7.64
C THR A 29 1.13 13.15 9.06
N PRO A 30 2.29 13.72 9.42
CA PRO A 30 2.47 14.35 10.71
C PRO A 30 1.45 15.48 10.91
N ARG A 31 0.97 15.65 12.15
CA ARG A 31 0.13 16.78 12.54
C ARG A 31 0.95 18.05 12.82
N HIS A 32 2.25 17.91 12.98
CA HIS A 32 3.18 19.00 13.26
C HIS A 32 4.25 19.04 12.18
N ASP A 33 4.69 20.23 11.83
CA ASP A 33 5.81 20.45 10.91
C ASP A 33 7.17 20.21 11.57
N ALA A 34 8.25 20.60 10.88
CA ALA A 34 9.61 20.40 11.34
C ALA A 34 9.95 21.23 12.59
N SER A 35 9.38 22.43 12.74
CA SER A 35 9.56 23.29 13.92
C SER A 35 8.64 22.89 15.08
N GLY A 36 7.70 21.99 14.85
CA GLY A 36 6.76 21.49 15.86
C GLY A 36 5.43 22.26 15.90
N ALA A 37 5.22 23.21 14.99
CA ALA A 37 3.96 23.92 14.87
C ALA A 37 2.87 23.01 14.27
N ARG A 38 1.65 23.15 14.76
CA ARG A 38 0.52 22.32 14.34
C ARG A 38 0.03 22.72 12.96
N LEU A 39 0.03 21.78 12.03
CA LEU A 39 -0.46 21.98 10.68
C LEU A 39 -1.98 22.26 10.67
N PRO A 40 -2.46 23.21 9.85
CA PRO A 40 -3.88 23.44 9.67
C PRO A 40 -4.60 22.19 9.14
N ARG A 41 -5.81 21.92 9.65
CA ARG A 41 -6.59 20.73 9.26
C ARG A 41 -6.82 20.64 7.75
N ARG A 42 -6.99 21.77 7.06
CA ARG A 42 -7.16 21.82 5.60
C ARG A 42 -5.90 21.34 4.86
N VAL A 43 -4.71 21.75 5.32
CA VAL A 43 -3.41 21.35 4.73
C VAL A 43 -3.20 19.84 4.90
N VAL A 44 -3.38 19.33 6.12
CA VAL A 44 -3.28 17.90 6.43
C VAL A 44 -4.21 17.07 5.53
N ARG A 45 -5.48 17.49 5.38
CA ARG A 45 -6.44 16.82 4.51
C ARG A 45 -6.05 16.87 3.03
N ARG A 46 -5.54 18.01 2.55
CA ARG A 46 -5.08 18.17 1.16
C ARG A 46 -3.94 17.21 0.87
N ASN A 47 -2.94 17.14 1.75
CA ASN A 47 -1.78 16.27 1.60
C ASN A 47 -2.19 14.79 1.55
N LEU A 48 -3.02 14.34 2.50
CA LEU A 48 -3.50 12.96 2.54
C LEU A 48 -4.31 12.60 1.29
N ARG A 49 -5.16 13.51 0.80
CA ARG A 49 -5.92 13.29 -0.44
C ARG A 49 -5.02 13.28 -1.68
N ALA A 50 -3.98 14.11 -1.73
CA ALA A 50 -3.02 14.10 -2.83
C ALA A 50 -2.28 12.75 -2.92
N GLN A 51 -1.80 12.24 -1.78
CA GLN A 51 -1.20 10.90 -1.72
C GLN A 51 -2.17 9.80 -2.16
N ALA A 52 -3.42 9.85 -1.68
CA ALA A 52 -4.44 8.87 -2.07
C ALA A 52 -4.83 8.93 -3.55
N ARG A 53 -4.80 10.13 -4.16
CA ARG A 53 -5.03 10.31 -5.60
C ARG A 53 -3.89 9.75 -6.44
N ALA A 54 -2.64 9.99 -6.02
CA ALA A 54 -1.44 9.47 -6.69
C ALA A 54 -1.31 7.94 -6.59
N TRP A 55 -1.89 7.33 -5.54
CA TRP A 55 -1.87 5.88 -5.40
C TRP A 55 -2.75 5.18 -6.44
N GLN A 56 -2.09 4.39 -7.30
CA GLN A 56 -2.69 3.43 -8.21
C GLN A 56 -2.29 2.01 -7.78
N PRO A 57 -3.23 1.20 -7.26
CA PRO A 57 -2.93 -0.18 -6.91
C PRO A 57 -2.70 -1.07 -8.14
N ASP A 58 -1.86 -2.08 -7.97
CA ASP A 58 -1.63 -3.11 -8.96
C ASP A 58 -2.96 -3.84 -9.32
N PRO A 59 -3.32 -3.92 -10.61
CA PRO A 59 -4.49 -4.67 -11.06
C PRO A 59 -4.35 -6.20 -10.89
N VAL A 60 -3.13 -6.75 -10.76
CA VAL A 60 -2.91 -8.17 -10.59
C VAL A 60 -3.51 -8.63 -9.27
N CYS A 61 -4.39 -9.64 -9.32
CA CYS A 61 -4.99 -10.20 -8.13
C CYS A 61 -4.02 -11.09 -7.35
N ASP A 62 -4.25 -11.25 -6.05
CA ASP A 62 -3.35 -12.02 -5.17
C ASP A 62 -3.18 -13.49 -5.58
N ARG A 63 -4.14 -14.06 -6.32
CA ARG A 63 -4.00 -15.41 -6.91
C ARG A 63 -3.01 -15.41 -8.07
N CYS A 64 -3.15 -14.47 -8.99
CA CYS A 64 -2.25 -14.35 -10.15
C CYS A 64 -0.84 -13.95 -9.71
N ALA A 65 -0.73 -13.02 -8.75
CA ALA A 65 0.55 -12.63 -8.16
C ALA A 65 1.28 -13.85 -7.57
N ARG A 66 0.59 -14.69 -6.80
CA ARG A 66 1.17 -15.92 -6.24
C ARG A 66 1.63 -16.94 -7.30
N ARG A 67 0.99 -16.98 -8.48
CA ARG A 67 1.39 -17.87 -9.58
C ARG A 67 2.59 -17.33 -10.36
N ALA A 68 2.73 -16.01 -10.42
CA ALA A 68 3.81 -15.34 -11.15
C ALA A 68 5.13 -15.32 -10.38
N VAL A 69 5.10 -15.45 -9.05
CA VAL A 69 6.33 -15.65 -8.27
C VAL A 69 6.86 -17.05 -8.61
N PRO A 70 8.03 -17.20 -9.27
CA PRO A 70 8.61 -18.51 -9.47
C PRO A 70 8.77 -19.15 -8.10
N ALA A 71 8.26 -20.37 -7.94
CA ALA A 71 8.49 -21.14 -6.74
C ALA A 71 10.01 -21.14 -6.52
N PHE A 72 10.45 -20.65 -5.37
CA PHE A 72 11.84 -20.76 -5.00
C PHE A 72 12.12 -22.26 -4.84
N SER A 73 12.54 -22.90 -5.92
CA SER A 73 12.94 -24.29 -5.93
C SER A 73 14.29 -24.36 -5.24
N GLY A 74 14.26 -24.36 -3.90
CA GLY A 74 15.41 -24.67 -3.08
C GLY A 74 15.85 -26.10 -3.37
N SER A 75 16.74 -26.27 -4.34
CA SER A 75 17.54 -27.47 -4.49
C SER A 75 18.61 -27.48 -3.40
N ALA A 76 18.20 -27.76 -2.16
CA ALA A 76 19.12 -28.19 -1.13
C ALA A 76 19.47 -29.66 -1.41
N GLY A 77 20.69 -29.87 -1.91
CA GLY A 77 21.21 -31.17 -2.30
C GLY A 77 21.06 -32.21 -1.20
N ARG A 78 20.73 -33.44 -1.62
CA ARG A 78 20.95 -34.64 -0.81
C ARG A 78 22.45 -34.73 -0.52
N ALA A 79 22.86 -34.41 0.69
CA ALA A 79 24.10 -34.93 1.25
C ALA A 79 23.81 -36.36 1.69
N ALA A 80 24.17 -37.32 0.83
CA ALA A 80 24.35 -38.70 1.25
C ALA A 80 25.70 -38.81 1.96
N SER A 81 25.70 -39.26 3.21
CA SER A 81 26.82 -39.91 3.90
C SER A 81 26.26 -40.72 5.05
#